data_AF-A0A552UQX2-F1
#
_entry.id   AF-A0A552UQX2-F1
#
_cell.length_a   1.000
_cell.length_b   1.000
_cell.length_c   1.000
_cell.angle_alpha   90.00
_cell.angle_beta   90.00
_cell.angle_gamma   90.00
#
_symmetry.space_group_name_H-M   'P 1'
#
loop_
_entity.id
_entity.type
_entity.pdbx_description
1 polymer ?
#
loop_
_entity_poly.entity_id
_entity_poly.type
_entity_poly.pdbx_seq_one_letter_code
_entity_poly.pdbx_strand_id
1 'polypeptide(L)'
;MGTDRRTERRGLSEISEIEEEHGYDPTRNRGKGDNPNLKNEEVESTSFFYAKNHGEQISFSNPISQREIDTFLIHGGNHEDGRLAVIAEFSKGKSLEEQANFLKEIYKGANGLEIEGRKISAWFGKEGAIFKDGDEARYREGQIVSWEDLANNINNLLDRGEFASNVEIVESAAYEREKIAEKLLYLKRDLSDETKDRYLAILNDIKGRGFPDEK
;
A
#
# COMPACT_ATOMS: atom_id res chain seq x y z
N MET A 1 6.38 -10.02 62.53
CA MET A 1 7.83 -10.03 62.74
C MET A 1 8.47 -10.27 61.37
N GLY A 2 9.43 -9.53 60.83
CA GLY A 2 10.03 -8.21 61.14
C GLY A 2 10.61 -7.67 59.81
N THR A 3 10.73 -6.37 59.53
CA THR A 3 11.74 -5.43 60.09
C THR A 3 13.16 -6.04 60.11
N ASP A 4 14.21 -5.43 59.55
CA ASP A 4 14.38 -3.99 59.28
C ASP A 4 15.64 -3.66 58.43
N ARG A 5 15.58 -2.62 57.57
CA ARG A 5 16.67 -1.66 57.19
C ARG A 5 18.00 -2.26 56.60
N ARG A 6 19.03 -1.50 56.15
CA ARG A 6 19.43 -0.08 56.35
C ARG A 6 20.39 0.44 55.23
N THR A 7 20.10 1.62 54.64
CA THR A 7 21.01 2.80 54.42
C THR A 7 22.27 2.73 53.49
N GLU A 8 22.87 3.82 52.97
CA GLU A 8 22.62 5.30 53.07
C GLU A 8 23.29 6.17 51.96
N ARG A 9 22.65 7.31 51.60
CA ARG A 9 23.23 8.66 51.23
C ARG A 9 24.23 8.74 50.03
N ARG A 10 24.57 9.89 49.42
CA ARG A 10 24.34 11.38 49.55
C ARG A 10 24.62 11.98 48.14
N GLY A 11 24.22 13.18 47.69
CA GLY A 11 23.39 14.31 48.18
C GLY A 11 22.84 15.08 46.95
N LEU A 12 21.86 15.99 47.07
CA LEU A 12 22.01 17.44 47.33
C LEU A 12 22.95 18.16 46.32
N SER A 13 22.54 19.20 45.59
CA SER A 13 21.29 20.02 45.59
C SER A 13 20.99 20.58 44.16
N GLU A 14 20.14 21.57 43.82
CA GLU A 14 19.44 22.68 44.52
C GLU A 14 18.10 23.07 43.80
N ILE A 15 17.70 24.35 43.77
CA ILE A 15 16.38 24.93 43.38
C ILE A 15 16.67 26.23 42.53
N SER A 16 15.94 26.66 41.48
CA SER A 16 14.65 27.38 41.54
C SER A 16 13.93 27.65 40.19
N GLU A 17 12.72 28.21 40.30
CA GLU A 17 11.85 28.88 39.30
C GLU A 17 12.53 30.18 38.75
N ILE A 18 12.01 30.99 37.79
CA ILE A 18 10.65 31.58 37.60
C ILE A 18 10.29 31.82 36.10
N GLU A 19 8.99 31.97 35.82
CA GLU A 19 8.39 32.52 34.58
C GLU A 19 8.50 34.06 34.49
N GLU A 20 8.43 34.66 33.27
CA GLU A 20 7.58 35.84 32.97
C GLU A 20 7.54 36.20 31.46
N GLU A 21 6.79 37.25 31.08
CA GLU A 21 6.22 37.49 29.74
C GLU A 21 6.66 38.84 29.07
N HIS A 22 6.03 39.21 27.94
CA HIS A 22 6.08 40.49 27.19
C HIS A 22 7.36 40.77 26.35
N GLY A 23 7.35 41.37 25.15
CA GLY A 23 6.33 42.11 24.41
C GLY A 23 6.96 43.26 23.58
N TYR A 24 6.34 43.59 22.45
CA TYR A 24 6.44 44.85 21.69
C TYR A 24 7.56 45.15 20.65
N ASP A 25 7.24 46.15 19.82
CA ASP A 25 7.70 46.38 18.44
C ASP A 25 8.28 47.82 18.24
N PRO A 26 8.10 48.57 17.13
CA PRO A 26 9.15 48.82 16.14
C PRO A 26 9.92 50.15 16.26
N THR A 27 10.85 50.32 15.30
CA THR A 27 11.44 51.55 14.74
C THR A 27 12.80 52.05 15.28
N ARG A 28 13.75 52.19 14.34
CA ARG A 28 14.49 53.46 14.10
C ARG A 28 15.23 53.42 12.75
N ASN A 29 15.13 54.50 11.98
CA ASN A 29 15.79 54.72 10.68
C ASN A 29 16.75 55.91 10.82
N ARG A 30 17.98 55.84 10.27
CA ARG A 30 18.86 57.01 10.06
C ARG A 30 20.02 56.81 9.06
N GLY A 31 19.71 56.90 7.76
CA GLY A 31 20.60 57.47 6.72
C GLY A 31 21.87 56.69 6.30
N LYS A 32 22.62 57.15 5.30
CA LYS A 32 22.45 58.33 4.43
C LYS A 32 23.24 58.18 3.11
N GLY A 33 22.62 58.54 1.97
CA GLY A 33 23.30 58.77 0.68
C GLY A 33 23.69 57.52 -0.10
N ASP A 34 23.98 57.58 -1.40
CA ASP A 34 23.72 58.63 -2.41
C ASP A 34 23.51 57.95 -3.78
N ASN A 35 22.80 58.58 -4.73
CA ASN A 35 22.35 57.94 -5.97
C ASN A 35 22.82 58.67 -7.25
N PRO A 36 23.71 58.06 -8.05
CA PRO A 36 23.94 58.40 -9.45
C PRO A 36 23.44 57.30 -10.41
N ASN A 37 22.64 57.69 -11.41
CA ASN A 37 22.17 56.79 -12.46
C ASN A 37 23.32 56.23 -13.32
N LEU A 38 23.35 54.92 -13.52
CA LEU A 38 24.01 54.24 -14.64
C LEU A 38 22.98 53.34 -15.33
N LYS A 39 22.99 53.30 -16.66
CA LYS A 39 22.00 52.60 -17.48
C LYS A 39 22.48 51.21 -17.86
N ASN A 40 21.52 50.29 -17.89
CA ASN A 40 21.44 49.12 -18.77
C ASN A 40 22.73 48.30 -18.95
N GLU A 41 22.81 47.18 -18.24
CA GLU A 41 23.34 45.95 -18.85
C GLU A 41 22.32 44.84 -18.64
N GLU A 42 22.05 44.09 -19.70
CA GLU A 42 20.89 43.20 -19.83
C GLU A 42 21.29 41.77 -19.46
N VAL A 43 21.10 41.41 -18.18
CA VAL A 43 21.32 40.03 -17.73
C VAL A 43 20.12 39.18 -18.17
N GLU A 44 20.27 38.49 -19.30
CA GLU A 44 19.30 37.53 -19.84
C GLU A 44 19.01 36.40 -18.83
N SER A 45 18.06 36.64 -17.93
CA SER A 45 17.48 35.62 -17.08
C SER A 45 16.59 34.73 -17.95
N THR A 46 17.19 33.68 -18.54
CA THR A 46 16.57 32.80 -19.55
C THR A 46 15.24 32.24 -19.07
N SER A 47 14.16 32.83 -19.57
CA SER A 47 12.80 32.57 -19.13
C SER A 47 12.23 31.32 -19.79
N PHE A 48 12.09 30.25 -19.00
CA PHE A 48 11.14 29.18 -19.33
C PHE A 48 10.02 29.13 -18.29
N PHE A 49 9.01 29.96 -18.57
CA PHE A 49 7.67 29.99 -17.98
C PHE A 49 7.52 30.26 -16.48
N TYR A 50 7.38 31.55 -16.15
CA TYR A 50 6.54 31.99 -15.02
C TYR A 50 5.45 32.96 -15.49
N ALA A 51 4.59 32.49 -16.40
CA ALA A 51 3.40 33.23 -16.83
C ALA A 51 2.33 33.20 -15.74
N LYS A 52 1.95 34.36 -15.19
CA LYS A 52 0.82 34.49 -14.25
C LYS A 52 -0.51 34.34 -14.98
N ASN A 53 -0.95 33.11 -15.20
CA ASN A 53 -2.31 32.80 -15.66
C ASN A 53 -3.19 32.46 -14.46
N HIS A 54 -4.33 33.14 -14.31
CA HIS A 54 -5.43 32.71 -13.45
C HIS A 54 -6.26 31.64 -14.21
N GLY A 55 -5.63 30.51 -14.49
CA GLY A 55 -6.19 29.33 -15.14
C GLY A 55 -5.60 28.08 -14.51
N GLU A 56 -6.21 26.92 -14.79
CA GLU A 56 -5.98 25.64 -14.14
C GLU A 56 -4.49 25.33 -13.88
N GLN A 57 -4.16 25.10 -12.62
CA GLN A 57 -2.79 24.89 -12.16
C GLN A 57 -2.31 23.51 -12.61
N ILE A 58 -1.62 23.45 -13.77
CA ILE A 58 -1.06 22.22 -14.33
C ILE A 58 0.05 21.70 -13.38
N SER A 59 -0.34 20.83 -12.45
CA SER A 59 0.58 20.09 -11.59
C SER A 59 1.23 18.97 -12.40
N PHE A 60 2.48 19.17 -12.80
CA PHE A 60 3.32 18.10 -13.32
C PHE A 60 3.68 17.14 -12.19
N SER A 61 2.81 16.17 -11.90
CA SER A 61 3.18 15.00 -11.11
C SER A 61 4.12 14.12 -11.95
N ASN A 62 5.19 13.59 -11.35
CA ASN A 62 6.01 12.59 -12.02
C ASN A 62 5.15 11.37 -12.43
N PRO A 63 5.46 10.69 -13.54
CA PRO A 63 4.83 9.40 -13.85
C PRO A 63 5.04 8.40 -12.70
N ILE A 64 4.15 7.43 -12.58
CA ILE A 64 4.28 6.36 -11.58
C ILE A 64 5.25 5.34 -12.16
N SER A 65 6.36 5.12 -11.45
CA SER A 65 7.42 4.22 -11.86
C SER A 65 7.03 2.76 -11.67
N GLN A 66 7.72 1.86 -12.40
CA GLN A 66 7.51 0.43 -12.23
C GLN A 66 7.77 -0.04 -10.79
N ARG A 67 8.76 0.54 -10.09
CA ARG A 67 9.04 0.26 -8.66
C ARG A 67 7.85 0.58 -7.77
N GLU A 68 7.14 1.67 -8.02
CA GLU A 68 5.94 2.06 -7.26
C GLU A 68 4.76 1.13 -7.59
N ILE A 69 4.58 0.73 -8.85
CA ILE A 69 3.58 -0.27 -9.27
C ILE A 69 3.87 -1.64 -8.64
N ASP A 70 5.12 -2.11 -8.68
CA ASP A 70 5.57 -3.37 -8.09
C ASP A 70 5.34 -3.36 -6.58
N THR A 71 5.62 -2.25 -5.90
CA THR A 71 5.33 -2.07 -4.46
C THR A 71 3.83 -2.20 -4.16
N PHE A 72 2.95 -1.69 -5.04
CA PHE A 72 1.50 -1.88 -4.93
C PHE A 72 1.05 -3.32 -5.22
N LEU A 73 1.75 -4.05 -6.09
CA LEU A 73 1.47 -5.47 -6.33
C LEU A 73 1.91 -6.33 -5.15
N ILE A 74 3.03 -5.99 -4.50
CA ILE A 74 3.54 -6.73 -3.34
C ILE A 74 2.74 -6.41 -2.07
N HIS A 75 2.38 -5.14 -1.83
CA HIS A 75 1.79 -4.70 -0.55
C HIS A 75 0.36 -4.11 -0.63
N GLY A 76 -0.10 -3.72 -1.81
CA GLY A 76 -1.35 -2.97 -2.00
C GLY A 76 -2.64 -3.80 -2.07
N GLY A 77 -2.60 -5.09 -1.70
CA GLY A 77 -3.77 -5.97 -1.68
C GLY A 77 -4.75 -5.64 -0.54
N ASN A 78 -6.06 -5.65 -0.83
CA ASN A 78 -7.13 -5.36 0.13
C ASN A 78 -7.62 -6.61 0.91
N HIS A 79 -6.76 -7.62 1.10
CA HIS A 79 -7.11 -8.87 1.76
C HIS A 79 -5.86 -9.50 2.39
N GLU A 80 -5.96 -9.95 3.65
CA GLU A 80 -4.81 -10.43 4.44
C GLU A 80 -4.15 -11.67 3.78
N ASP A 81 -4.96 -12.64 3.33
CA ASP A 81 -4.49 -13.81 2.56
C ASP A 81 -4.21 -13.53 1.08
N GLY A 82 -4.43 -12.29 0.59
CA GLY A 82 -4.45 -11.96 -0.84
C GLY A 82 -3.15 -12.32 -1.58
N ARG A 83 -2.01 -12.20 -0.90
CA ARG A 83 -0.69 -12.58 -1.45
C ARG A 83 -0.53 -14.09 -1.58
N LEU A 84 -0.92 -14.87 -0.57
CA LEU A 84 -0.90 -16.34 -0.63
C LEU A 84 -1.81 -16.87 -1.75
N ALA A 85 -2.96 -16.25 -1.94
CA ALA A 85 -3.88 -16.57 -3.05
C ALA A 85 -3.26 -16.28 -4.43
N VAL A 86 -2.56 -15.15 -4.60
CA VAL A 86 -1.83 -14.82 -5.84
C VAL A 86 -0.68 -15.79 -6.11
N ILE A 87 0.17 -16.08 -5.11
CA ILE A 87 1.28 -17.04 -5.27
C ILE A 87 0.74 -18.42 -5.66
N ALA A 88 -0.29 -18.89 -4.96
CA ALA A 88 -0.92 -20.18 -5.24
C ALA A 88 -1.46 -20.23 -6.67
N GLU A 89 -2.22 -19.23 -7.12
CA GLU A 89 -2.79 -19.22 -8.47
C GLU A 89 -1.70 -19.15 -9.55
N PHE A 90 -0.70 -18.29 -9.38
CA PHE A 90 0.35 -18.10 -10.38
C PHE A 90 1.24 -19.35 -10.52
N SER A 91 1.44 -20.12 -9.45
CA SER A 91 2.17 -21.41 -9.50
C SER A 91 1.52 -22.49 -10.38
N LYS A 92 0.25 -22.32 -10.78
CA LYS A 92 -0.53 -23.35 -11.51
C LYS A 92 -0.20 -23.43 -13.01
N GLY A 93 0.72 -22.60 -13.52
CA GLY A 93 1.14 -22.61 -14.93
C GLY A 93 0.03 -22.21 -15.91
N LYS A 94 -0.90 -21.37 -15.45
CA LYS A 94 -2.04 -20.86 -16.23
C LYS A 94 -1.61 -19.85 -17.30
N SER A 95 -2.50 -19.58 -18.25
CA SER A 95 -2.31 -18.50 -19.21
C SER A 95 -2.34 -17.11 -18.56
N LEU A 96 -1.72 -16.13 -19.22
CA LEU A 96 -1.72 -14.74 -18.76
C LEU A 96 -3.14 -14.16 -18.66
N GLU A 97 -4.05 -14.55 -19.56
CA GLU A 97 -5.45 -14.13 -19.52
C GLU A 97 -6.17 -14.65 -18.27
N GLU A 98 -5.96 -15.93 -17.90
CA GLU A 98 -6.51 -16.50 -16.66
C GLU A 98 -5.93 -15.81 -15.42
N GLN A 99 -4.61 -15.57 -15.38
CA GLN A 99 -3.95 -14.82 -14.31
C GLN A 99 -4.54 -13.40 -14.18
N ALA A 100 -4.64 -12.67 -15.30
CA ALA A 100 -5.23 -11.33 -15.35
C ALA A 100 -6.71 -11.31 -14.93
N ASN A 101 -7.47 -12.38 -15.23
CA ASN A 101 -8.84 -12.55 -14.77
C ASN A 101 -8.92 -12.87 -13.27
N PHE A 102 -8.00 -13.65 -12.72
CA PHE A 102 -7.90 -13.88 -11.27
C PHE A 102 -7.54 -12.61 -10.49
N LEU A 103 -6.65 -11.76 -11.03
CA LEU A 103 -6.30 -10.50 -10.37
C LEU A 103 -7.50 -9.57 -10.15
N LYS A 104 -8.45 -9.53 -11.09
CA LYS A 104 -9.72 -8.78 -10.95
C LYS A 104 -10.56 -9.24 -9.76
N GLU A 105 -10.42 -10.51 -9.36
CA GLU A 105 -11.16 -11.07 -8.24
C GLU A 105 -10.49 -10.81 -6.88
N ILE A 106 -9.17 -10.59 -6.83
CA ILE A 106 -8.41 -10.28 -5.61
C ILE A 106 -8.28 -8.76 -5.38
N TYR A 107 -7.90 -8.01 -6.42
CA TYR A 107 -7.63 -6.58 -6.34
C TYR A 107 -8.90 -5.79 -6.64
N LYS A 108 -9.60 -5.36 -5.59
CA LYS A 108 -10.90 -4.69 -5.66
C LYS A 108 -10.92 -3.38 -4.86
N GLY A 109 -11.53 -2.34 -5.43
CA GLY A 109 -11.73 -1.05 -4.77
C GLY A 109 -10.52 -0.10 -4.89
N ALA A 110 -10.21 0.61 -3.80
CA ALA A 110 -9.08 1.54 -3.72
C ALA A 110 -8.05 1.04 -2.71
N ASN A 111 -6.78 1.42 -2.88
CA ASN A 111 -5.78 1.38 -1.81
C ASN A 111 -4.80 2.57 -1.98
N GLY A 112 -4.08 2.95 -0.93
CA GLY A 112 -3.08 4.01 -0.95
C GLY A 112 -1.87 3.66 -0.09
N LEU A 113 -0.68 3.97 -0.59
CA LEU A 113 0.60 3.68 0.06
C LEU A 113 1.48 4.93 0.06
N GLU A 114 2.30 5.09 1.08
CA GLU A 114 3.38 6.08 1.10
C GLU A 114 4.71 5.38 0.80
N ILE A 115 5.31 5.73 -0.34
CA ILE A 115 6.53 5.12 -0.88
C ILE A 115 7.60 6.20 -0.92
N GLU A 116 8.66 6.05 -0.12
CA GLU A 116 9.79 7.00 -0.07
C GLU A 116 9.36 8.46 0.23
N GLY A 117 8.29 8.64 1.00
CA GLY A 117 7.69 9.95 1.35
C GLY A 117 6.72 10.51 0.29
N ARG A 118 6.52 9.80 -0.83
CA ARG A 118 5.52 10.11 -1.85
C ARG A 118 4.27 9.26 -1.62
N LYS A 119 3.13 9.91 -1.41
CA LYS A 119 1.83 9.21 -1.35
C LYS A 119 1.35 8.88 -2.74
N ILE A 120 0.88 7.66 -2.93
CA ILE A 120 0.32 7.17 -4.19
C ILE A 120 -1.01 6.46 -3.88
N SER A 121 -1.97 6.58 -4.79
CA SER A 121 -3.26 5.91 -4.74
C SER A 121 -3.45 4.99 -5.95
N ALA A 122 -4.01 3.81 -5.74
CA ALA A 122 -4.45 2.89 -6.78
C ALA A 122 -5.97 2.69 -6.72
N TRP A 123 -6.63 2.71 -7.88
CA TRP A 123 -8.02 2.27 -8.04
C TRP A 123 -8.08 1.07 -8.99
N PHE A 124 -8.63 -0.05 -8.52
CA PHE A 124 -8.77 -1.27 -9.31
C PHE A 124 -10.11 -1.27 -10.04
N GLY A 125 -10.05 -1.13 -11.37
CA GLY A 125 -11.21 -0.96 -12.26
C GLY A 125 -11.35 -2.07 -13.29
N LYS A 126 -12.32 -1.91 -14.20
CA LYS A 126 -12.64 -2.91 -15.24
C LYS A 126 -11.45 -3.25 -16.15
N GLU A 127 -10.68 -2.24 -16.52
CA GLU A 127 -9.63 -2.32 -17.56
C GLU A 127 -8.23 -2.57 -16.99
N GLY A 128 -8.01 -2.20 -15.72
CA GLY A 128 -6.72 -2.34 -15.04
C GLY A 128 -6.71 -1.62 -13.70
N ALA A 129 -5.52 -1.39 -13.17
CA ALA A 129 -5.30 -0.47 -12.05
C ALA A 129 -5.02 0.95 -12.56
N ILE A 130 -5.58 1.96 -11.91
CA ILE A 130 -5.34 3.38 -12.18
C ILE A 130 -4.51 3.94 -11.03
N PHE A 131 -3.25 4.27 -11.29
CA PHE A 131 -2.31 4.82 -10.32
C PHE A 131 -2.22 6.35 -10.40
N LYS A 132 -2.12 7.01 -9.24
CA LYS A 132 -2.12 8.47 -9.07
C LYS A 132 -1.21 8.92 -7.94
N ASP A 133 -0.69 10.14 -8.06
CA ASP A 133 -0.03 10.85 -6.97
C ASP A 133 -1.08 11.36 -5.96
N GLY A 134 -0.74 11.35 -4.67
CA GLY A 134 -1.59 11.81 -3.57
C GLY A 134 -2.75 10.88 -3.18
N ASP A 135 -3.58 11.38 -2.25
CA ASP A 135 -4.61 10.64 -1.51
C ASP A 135 -5.96 10.45 -2.29
N GLU A 136 -6.09 10.99 -3.51
CA GLU A 136 -7.36 11.07 -4.27
C GLU A 136 -7.50 10.03 -5.40
N ALA A 137 -7.68 8.75 -5.06
CA ALA A 137 -7.86 7.67 -6.04
C ALA A 137 -8.97 7.91 -7.10
N ARG A 138 -10.02 8.68 -6.78
CA ARG A 138 -11.33 8.60 -7.46
C ARG A 138 -11.66 9.70 -8.50
N TYR A 139 -11.01 10.88 -8.49
CA TYR A 139 -11.57 12.09 -9.15
C TYR A 139 -10.68 12.82 -10.17
N ARG A 140 -9.67 12.15 -10.76
CA ARG A 140 -8.79 12.69 -11.82
C ARG A 140 -8.42 11.64 -12.86
N GLU A 141 -7.76 12.06 -13.93
CA GLU A 141 -6.94 11.19 -14.78
C GLU A 141 -5.80 10.54 -13.97
N GLY A 142 -5.21 9.46 -14.50
CA GLY A 142 -4.15 8.71 -13.83
C GLY A 142 -3.55 7.65 -14.75
N GLN A 143 -2.42 7.07 -14.34
CA GLN A 143 -1.70 6.09 -15.13
C GLN A 143 -2.41 4.74 -15.07
N ILE A 144 -3.03 4.34 -16.18
CA ILE A 144 -3.71 3.04 -16.31
C ILE A 144 -2.67 1.98 -16.67
N VAL A 145 -2.67 0.86 -15.95
CA VAL A 145 -1.86 -0.33 -16.22
C VAL A 145 -2.81 -1.51 -16.37
N SER A 146 -2.77 -2.24 -17.49
CA SER A 146 -3.77 -3.26 -17.80
C SER A 146 -3.64 -4.49 -16.90
N TRP A 147 -4.72 -5.27 -16.77
CA TRP A 147 -4.68 -6.50 -15.97
C TRP A 147 -3.66 -7.54 -16.48
N GLU A 148 -3.35 -7.54 -17.77
CA GLU A 148 -2.30 -8.40 -18.36
C GLU A 148 -0.89 -7.89 -18.04
N ASP A 149 -0.68 -6.57 -18.05
CA ASP A 149 0.59 -5.96 -17.62
C ASP A 149 0.84 -6.22 -16.13
N LEU A 150 -0.18 -6.10 -15.28
CA LEU A 150 -0.08 -6.41 -13.85
C LEU A 150 0.23 -7.89 -13.60
N ALA A 151 -0.36 -8.81 -14.38
CA ALA A 151 -0.03 -10.23 -14.31
C ALA A 151 1.40 -10.51 -14.79
N ASN A 152 1.84 -9.91 -15.90
CA ASN A 152 3.24 -9.98 -16.36
C ASN A 152 4.21 -9.46 -15.27
N ASN A 153 3.88 -8.36 -14.60
CA ASN A 153 4.71 -7.82 -13.52
C ASN A 153 4.79 -8.78 -12.33
N ILE A 154 3.68 -9.42 -11.91
CA ILE A 154 3.72 -10.45 -10.86
C ILE A 154 4.56 -11.66 -11.28
N ASN A 155 4.43 -12.16 -12.52
CA ASN A 155 5.30 -13.24 -13.02
C ASN A 155 6.80 -12.83 -12.94
N ASN A 156 7.14 -11.65 -13.44
CA ASN A 156 8.50 -11.11 -13.38
C ASN A 156 9.03 -10.96 -11.94
N LEU A 157 8.17 -10.54 -10.99
CA LEU A 157 8.52 -10.42 -9.57
C LEU A 157 8.65 -11.79 -8.88
N LEU A 158 7.89 -12.80 -9.29
CA LEU A 158 8.04 -14.18 -8.83
C LEU A 158 9.34 -14.81 -9.36
N ASP A 159 9.64 -14.65 -10.65
CA ASP A 159 10.87 -15.16 -11.28
C ASP A 159 12.15 -14.54 -10.68
N ARG A 160 12.09 -13.28 -10.24
CA ARG A 160 13.19 -12.61 -9.51
C ARG A 160 13.24 -12.94 -8.00
N GLY A 161 12.22 -13.61 -7.45
CA GLY A 161 12.10 -13.86 -6.01
C GLY A 161 11.78 -12.61 -5.17
N GLU A 162 11.20 -11.59 -5.80
CA GLU A 162 10.86 -10.29 -5.20
C GLU A 162 9.40 -10.21 -4.72
N PHE A 163 8.49 -11.01 -5.29
CA PHE A 163 7.07 -11.01 -4.89
C PHE A 163 6.80 -11.72 -3.55
N ALA A 164 7.55 -12.79 -3.27
CA ALA A 164 7.26 -13.74 -2.21
C ALA A 164 8.53 -14.40 -1.67
N SER A 165 8.58 -14.57 -0.35
CA SER A 165 9.62 -15.34 0.33
C SER A 165 9.40 -16.84 0.22
N ASN A 166 10.47 -17.63 0.39
CA ASN A 166 10.40 -19.10 0.40
C ASN A 166 9.40 -19.68 1.41
N VAL A 167 9.09 -18.96 2.50
CA VAL A 167 8.08 -19.34 3.49
C VAL A 167 6.68 -19.21 2.88
N GLU A 168 6.38 -18.06 2.28
CA GLU A 168 5.09 -17.78 1.64
C GLU A 168 4.83 -18.69 0.42
N ILE A 169 5.88 -19.13 -0.30
CA ILE A 169 5.74 -20.18 -1.32
C ILE A 169 5.19 -21.48 -0.70
N VAL A 170 5.75 -21.94 0.41
CA VAL A 170 5.31 -23.17 1.10
C VAL A 170 3.92 -23.01 1.72
N GLU A 171 3.63 -21.84 2.30
CA GLU A 171 2.33 -21.51 2.90
C GLU A 171 1.23 -21.38 1.84
N SER A 172 1.51 -20.80 0.66
CA SER A 172 0.54 -20.71 -0.44
C SER A 172 0.04 -22.08 -0.89
N ALA A 173 0.90 -23.10 -0.87
CA ALA A 173 0.53 -24.48 -1.19
C ALA A 173 -0.34 -25.11 -0.09
N ALA A 174 -0.20 -24.68 1.17
CA ALA A 174 -1.11 -25.09 2.25
C ALA A 174 -2.47 -24.39 2.15
N TYR A 175 -2.45 -23.07 1.93
CA TYR A 175 -3.62 -22.24 1.67
C TYR A 175 -4.48 -22.78 0.53
N GLU A 176 -3.88 -23.12 -0.62
CA GLU A 176 -4.62 -23.70 -1.76
C GLU A 176 -5.31 -25.03 -1.38
N ARG A 177 -4.63 -25.91 -0.64
CA ARG A 177 -5.22 -27.17 -0.17
C ARG A 177 -6.39 -26.93 0.79
N GLU A 178 -6.28 -25.93 1.66
CA GLU A 178 -7.36 -25.52 2.56
C GLU A 178 -8.55 -24.97 1.77
N LYS A 179 -8.33 -24.05 0.82
CA LYS A 179 -9.39 -23.48 -0.02
C LYS A 179 -10.02 -24.49 -0.99
N ILE A 180 -9.30 -25.53 -1.41
CA ILE A 180 -9.88 -26.68 -2.12
C ILE A 180 -10.75 -27.52 -1.17
N ALA A 181 -10.27 -27.82 0.05
CA ALA A 181 -11.04 -28.57 1.04
C ALA A 181 -12.32 -27.84 1.47
N GLU A 182 -12.24 -26.51 1.65
CA GLU A 182 -13.37 -25.63 1.94
C GLU A 182 -14.45 -25.71 0.83
N LYS A 183 -14.03 -25.56 -0.45
CA LYS A 183 -14.91 -25.68 -1.62
C LYS A 183 -15.54 -27.07 -1.75
N LEU A 184 -14.77 -28.14 -1.50
CA LEU A 184 -15.27 -29.52 -1.50
C LEU A 184 -16.28 -29.75 -0.37
N LEU A 185 -16.10 -29.12 0.79
CA LEU A 185 -17.00 -29.23 1.92
C LEU A 185 -18.33 -28.50 1.69
N TYR A 186 -18.32 -27.29 1.12
CA TYR A 186 -19.55 -26.62 0.67
C TYR A 186 -20.26 -27.43 -0.43
N LEU A 187 -19.54 -27.93 -1.43
CA LEU A 187 -20.12 -28.81 -2.45
C LEU A 187 -20.76 -30.06 -1.84
N LYS A 188 -20.12 -30.69 -0.84
CA LYS A 188 -20.68 -31.85 -0.13
C LYS A 188 -21.93 -31.46 0.69
N ARG A 189 -21.98 -30.26 1.27
CA ARG A 189 -23.15 -29.75 2.01
C ARG A 189 -24.35 -29.56 1.08
N ASP A 190 -24.14 -28.93 -0.06
CA ASP A 190 -25.21 -28.39 -0.92
C ASP A 190 -25.81 -29.41 -1.91
N LEU A 191 -25.17 -30.57 -2.09
CA LEU A 191 -25.70 -31.69 -2.87
C LEU A 191 -26.82 -32.48 -2.14
N SER A 192 -27.58 -33.28 -2.88
CA SER A 192 -28.46 -34.29 -2.28
C SER A 192 -27.66 -35.52 -1.81
N ASP A 193 -28.16 -36.25 -0.81
CA ASP A 193 -27.44 -37.38 -0.22
C ASP A 193 -27.19 -38.51 -1.25
N GLU A 194 -28.14 -38.78 -2.14
CA GLU A 194 -27.94 -39.72 -3.26
C GLU A 194 -26.78 -39.29 -4.19
N THR A 195 -26.56 -37.98 -4.35
CA THR A 195 -25.46 -37.46 -5.17
C THR A 195 -24.13 -37.51 -4.41
N LYS A 196 -24.14 -37.28 -3.09
CA LYS A 196 -22.97 -37.44 -2.21
C LYS A 196 -22.49 -38.89 -2.23
N ASP A 197 -23.40 -39.84 -2.03
CA ASP A 197 -23.07 -41.28 -1.98
C ASP A 197 -22.66 -41.85 -3.34
N ARG A 198 -23.07 -41.21 -4.44
CA ARG A 198 -22.68 -41.61 -5.80
C ARG A 198 -21.31 -41.05 -6.25
N TYR A 199 -20.96 -39.82 -5.88
CA TYR A 199 -19.77 -39.13 -6.41
C TYR A 199 -18.73 -38.68 -5.37
N LEU A 200 -19.14 -38.51 -4.11
CA LEU A 200 -18.32 -38.01 -3.00
C LEU A 200 -18.25 -39.00 -1.82
N ALA A 201 -18.54 -40.29 -2.04
CA ALA A 201 -18.60 -41.31 -0.99
C ALA A 201 -17.33 -41.37 -0.11
N ILE A 202 -16.15 -41.15 -0.70
CA ILE A 202 -14.87 -41.09 0.03
C ILE A 202 -14.81 -39.96 1.08
N LEU A 203 -15.65 -38.94 0.96
CA LEU A 203 -15.78 -37.85 1.93
C LEU A 203 -16.77 -38.19 3.07
N ASN A 204 -17.45 -39.35 3.05
CA ASN A 204 -18.34 -39.78 4.14
C ASN A 204 -17.57 -40.35 5.34
N ASP A 205 -16.44 -41.01 5.11
CA ASP A 205 -15.57 -41.54 6.17
C ASP A 205 -14.74 -40.44 6.87
N ILE A 206 -14.70 -39.23 6.31
CA ILE A 206 -14.04 -38.06 6.91
C ILE A 206 -14.88 -37.57 8.11
N LYS A 207 -14.59 -38.15 9.28
CA LYS A 207 -15.08 -37.67 10.58
C LYS A 207 -14.53 -36.28 10.85
N GLY A 208 -15.28 -35.25 10.46
CA GLY A 208 -14.90 -33.87 10.70
C GLY A 208 -14.69 -33.58 12.19
N ARG A 209 -13.65 -32.81 12.50
CA ARG A 209 -13.73 -31.91 13.66
C ARG A 209 -14.79 -30.88 13.25
N GLY A 210 -15.94 -30.88 13.93
CA GLY A 210 -17.09 -30.07 13.51
C GLY A 210 -16.75 -28.58 13.44
N PHE A 211 -17.48 -27.85 12.60
CA PHE A 211 -17.52 -26.39 12.69
C PHE A 211 -17.92 -25.98 14.12
N PRO A 212 -17.37 -24.87 14.66
CA PRO A 212 -18.07 -24.12 15.69
C PRO A 212 -19.41 -23.66 15.10
N ASP A 213 -20.51 -23.79 15.85
CA ASP A 213 -21.81 -23.30 15.39
C ASP A 213 -21.76 -21.78 15.15
N GLU A 214 -22.22 -21.34 13.97
CA GLU A 214 -22.47 -19.93 13.69
C GLU A 214 -23.59 -19.40 14.62
N LYS A 215 -23.44 -18.18 15.13
CA LYS A 215 -24.30 -17.56 16.16
C LYS A 215 -25.02 -16.32 15.64
#